data_AF-A0AAE3M7L9-F1
#
_entry.id   AF-A0AAE3M7L9-F1
#
_cell.length_a   1.000
_cell.length_b   1.000
_cell.length_c   1.000
_cell.angle_alpha   90.00
_cell.angle_beta   90.00
_cell.angle_gamma   90.00
#
_symmetry.space_group_name_H-M   'P 1'
#
loop_
_entity.id
_entity.type
_entity.pdbx_description
1 polymer ?
#
loop_
_entity_poly.entity_id
_entity_poly.type
_entity_poly.pdbx_seq_one_letter_code
_entity_poly.pdbx_strand_id
1 'polypeptide(L)'
;MKYFLDITDIEEAKARYRKLAKQLHPDAGGIANEFQNMQNEYHSLLQKLQQNNYSSTLPQNVSPENELIKELGKYARTLIKKQVPQNYLRKKIEATDSTIKKSLFEDLVSLLDSIK
;
A
#
# COMPACT_ATOMS: atom_id res chain seq x y z
N MET A 1 -28.92 5.73 -1.31
CA MET A 1 -28.39 4.35 -1.44
C MET A 1 -29.57 3.42 -1.48
N LYS A 2 -29.89 2.85 -2.64
CA LYS A 2 -31.00 1.90 -2.84
C LYS A 2 -30.54 0.45 -2.64
N TYR A 3 -29.26 0.14 -2.93
CA TYR A 3 -28.77 -1.25 -2.99
C TYR A 3 -27.92 -1.68 -1.77
N PHE A 4 -27.37 -0.72 -1.03
CA PHE A 4 -26.42 -0.95 0.07
C PHE A 4 -26.80 -0.20 1.36
N LEU A 5 -28.03 -0.39 1.86
CA LEU A 5 -28.59 0.39 2.97
C LEU A 5 -28.00 0.09 4.37
N ASP A 6 -27.54 -1.15 4.62
CA ASP A 6 -27.12 -1.60 5.97
C ASP A 6 -25.71 -2.20 6.02
N ILE A 7 -24.85 -1.87 5.05
CA ILE A 7 -23.53 -2.49 4.97
C ILE A 7 -22.49 -1.64 5.66
N THR A 8 -21.95 -2.19 6.75
CA THR A 8 -20.86 -1.60 7.53
C THR A 8 -19.51 -2.26 7.28
N ASP A 9 -19.48 -3.39 6.58
CA ASP A 9 -18.28 -4.17 6.31
C ASP A 9 -17.94 -4.27 4.80
N ILE A 10 -16.64 -4.28 4.49
CA ILE A 10 -16.12 -4.30 3.12
C ILE A 10 -16.34 -5.66 2.46
N GLU A 11 -16.27 -6.77 3.21
CA GLU A 11 -16.50 -8.10 2.64
C GLU A 11 -17.98 -8.31 2.32
N GLU A 12 -18.86 -7.84 3.21
CA GLU A 12 -20.31 -7.85 2.98
C GLU A 12 -20.69 -6.98 1.76
N ALA A 13 -20.07 -5.81 1.61
CA ALA A 13 -20.22 -4.96 0.42
C ALA A 13 -19.85 -5.69 -0.86
N LYS A 14 -18.68 -6.35 -0.88
CA LYS A 14 -18.17 -7.12 -2.04
C LYS A 14 -19.07 -8.31 -2.36
N ALA A 15 -19.59 -9.00 -1.36
CA ALA A 15 -20.47 -10.15 -1.55
C ALA A 15 -21.80 -9.73 -2.17
N ARG A 16 -22.41 -8.64 -1.67
CA ARG A 16 -23.67 -8.10 -2.19
C ARG A 16 -23.50 -7.52 -3.59
N TYR A 17 -22.39 -6.81 -3.85
CA TYR A 17 -22.04 -6.32 -5.19
C TYR A 17 -21.94 -7.46 -6.20
N ARG A 18 -21.26 -8.57 -5.86
CA ARG A 18 -21.16 -9.73 -6.76
C ARG A 18 -22.51 -10.38 -7.06
N LYS A 19 -23.43 -10.42 -6.10
CA LYS A 19 -24.79 -10.94 -6.30
C LYS A 19 -25.60 -10.02 -7.21
N LEU A 20 -25.62 -8.73 -6.91
CA LEU A 20 -26.33 -7.72 -7.71
C LEU A 20 -25.76 -7.61 -9.12
N ALA A 21 -24.44 -7.70 -9.27
CA ALA A 21 -23.80 -7.64 -10.57
C ALA A 21 -24.25 -8.78 -11.48
N LYS A 22 -24.41 -10.00 -10.94
CA LYS A 22 -24.93 -11.13 -11.71
C LYS A 22 -26.42 -10.98 -12.09
N GLN A 23 -27.20 -10.27 -11.27
CA GLN A 23 -28.63 -10.07 -11.50
C GLN A 23 -28.93 -8.90 -12.43
N LEU A 24 -28.11 -7.85 -12.38
CA LEU A 24 -28.32 -6.60 -13.12
C LEU A 24 -27.37 -6.47 -14.33
N HIS A 25 -26.54 -7.48 -14.62
CA HIS A 25 -25.64 -7.41 -15.78
C HIS A 25 -26.45 -7.30 -17.07
N PRO A 26 -26.09 -6.39 -17.99
CA PRO A 26 -26.77 -6.29 -19.29
C PRO A 26 -26.79 -7.61 -20.07
N ASP A 27 -25.69 -8.38 -20.01
CA ASP A 27 -25.62 -9.71 -20.65
C ASP A 27 -26.55 -10.76 -20.02
N ALA A 28 -27.01 -10.53 -18.78
CA ALA A 28 -27.99 -11.38 -18.10
C ALA A 28 -29.43 -10.84 -18.23
N GLY A 29 -29.65 -9.81 -19.05
CA GLY A 29 -30.95 -9.16 -19.25
C GLY A 29 -31.22 -7.96 -18.33
N GLY A 30 -30.19 -7.46 -17.63
CA GLY A 30 -30.30 -6.27 -16.79
C GLY A 30 -30.22 -4.95 -17.55
N ILE A 31 -30.62 -3.85 -16.91
CA ILE A 31 -30.58 -2.51 -17.50
C ILE A 31 -29.22 -1.87 -17.19
N ALA A 32 -28.46 -1.51 -18.23
CA ALA A 32 -27.12 -0.91 -18.09
C ALA A 32 -27.10 0.32 -17.17
N ASN A 33 -28.15 1.15 -17.22
CA ASN A 33 -28.31 2.32 -16.36
C ASN A 33 -28.49 1.94 -14.88
N GLU A 34 -29.26 0.87 -14.59
CA GLU A 34 -29.40 0.37 -13.22
C GLU A 34 -28.11 -0.26 -12.70
N PHE A 35 -27.36 -0.95 -13.56
CA PHE A 35 -26.05 -1.50 -13.22
C PHE A 35 -25.06 -0.38 -12.89
N GLN A 36 -25.02 0.69 -13.68
CA GLN A 36 -24.16 1.84 -13.44
C GLN A 36 -24.53 2.57 -12.14
N ASN A 37 -25.82 2.75 -11.86
CA ASN A 37 -26.28 3.33 -10.60
C ASN A 37 -25.88 2.48 -9.39
N MET A 38 -25.99 1.15 -9.51
CA MET A 38 -25.55 0.21 -8.48
C MET A 38 -24.02 0.28 -8.26
N GLN A 39 -23.22 0.38 -9.33
CA GLN A 39 -21.77 0.56 -9.24
C GLN A 39 -21.39 1.86 -8.54
N ASN A 40 -22.04 2.97 -8.89
CA ASN A 40 -21.77 4.28 -8.29
C ASN A 40 -22.05 4.28 -6.77
N GLU A 41 -23.13 3.63 -6.34
CA GLU A 41 -23.43 3.45 -4.91
C GLU A 41 -22.38 2.60 -4.21
N TYR A 42 -21.93 1.51 -4.84
CA TYR A 42 -20.89 0.64 -4.30
C TYR A 42 -19.54 1.36 -4.14
N HIS A 43 -19.14 2.15 -5.13
CA HIS A 43 -17.92 2.98 -5.05
C HIS A 43 -18.02 4.01 -3.92
N SER A 44 -19.16 4.69 -3.78
CA SER A 44 -19.39 5.65 -2.72
C SER A 44 -19.37 5.00 -1.33
N LEU A 45 -19.92 3.79 -1.20
CA LEU A 45 -19.89 3.01 0.04
C LEU A 45 -18.46 2.59 0.39
N LEU A 46 -17.70 2.06 -0.57
CA LEU A 46 -16.30 1.69 -0.35
C LEU A 46 -15.46 2.89 0.07
N GLN A 47 -15.65 4.05 -0.54
CA GLN A 47 -14.93 5.26 -0.17
C GLN A 47 -15.22 5.66 1.29
N LYS A 48 -16.48 5.61 1.71
CA LYS A 48 -16.89 5.88 3.11
C LYS A 48 -16.31 4.87 4.09
N LEU A 49 -16.38 3.57 3.76
CA LEU A 49 -15.82 2.51 4.58
C LEU A 49 -14.30 2.62 4.66
N GLN A 50 -13.62 2.89 3.55
CA GLN A 50 -12.19 3.09 3.51
C GLN A 50 -11.78 4.32 4.32
N GLN A 51 -12.48 5.45 4.22
CA GLN A 51 -12.22 6.65 5.03
C GLN A 51 -12.32 6.37 6.54
N ASN A 52 -13.27 5.52 6.96
CA ASN A 52 -13.34 5.05 8.35
C ASN A 52 -12.21 4.09 8.74
N ASN A 53 -11.59 3.39 7.78
CA ASN A 53 -10.47 2.46 8.00
C ASN A 53 -9.09 3.10 7.74
N TYR A 54 -9.01 4.31 7.17
CA TYR A 54 -7.77 5.01 6.83
C TYR A 54 -7.00 5.56 8.05
N SER A 55 -7.39 5.20 9.28
CA SER A 55 -6.47 5.26 10.42
C SER A 55 -5.39 4.17 10.35
N SER A 56 -5.56 3.08 9.58
CA SER A 56 -4.57 1.99 9.53
C SER A 56 -4.64 1.15 8.23
N THR A 57 -3.74 1.42 7.28
CA THR A 57 -3.16 0.46 6.28
C THR A 57 -4.08 -0.25 5.24
N LEU A 58 -3.85 0.01 3.94
CA LEU A 58 -4.51 -0.61 2.78
C LEU A 58 -4.07 -2.07 2.46
N PRO A 59 -4.94 -2.88 1.81
CA PRO A 59 -4.51 -3.60 0.60
C PRO A 59 -5.50 -3.72 -0.58
N GLN A 60 -4.93 -3.53 -1.78
CA GLN A 60 -5.04 -4.28 -3.05
C GLN A 60 -6.31 -4.24 -3.93
N ASN A 61 -6.19 -3.54 -5.06
CA ASN A 61 -6.93 -3.72 -6.31
C ASN A 61 -5.90 -3.58 -7.45
N VAL A 62 -5.55 -4.63 -8.20
CA VAL A 62 -4.48 -4.59 -9.23
C VAL A 62 -4.81 -3.63 -10.39
N SER A 63 -4.60 -2.35 -10.14
CA SER A 63 -4.55 -1.23 -11.08
C SER A 63 -3.07 -0.98 -11.43
N PRO A 64 -2.73 -0.46 -12.62
CA PRO A 64 -1.36 0.00 -12.94
C PRO A 64 -0.77 0.95 -11.88
N GLU A 65 -1.62 1.67 -11.13
CA GLU A 65 -1.22 2.47 -9.97
C GLU A 65 -0.62 1.62 -8.83
N ASN A 66 -1.12 0.41 -8.61
CA ASN A 66 -0.58 -0.51 -7.60
C ASN A 66 0.74 -1.13 -8.03
N GLU A 67 0.95 -1.33 -9.33
CA GLU A 67 2.28 -1.67 -9.85
C GLU A 67 3.26 -0.53 -9.64
N LEU A 68 2.83 0.72 -9.88
CA LEU A 68 3.61 1.91 -9.59
C LEU A 68 4.02 2.01 -8.11
N ILE A 69 3.08 1.75 -7.20
CA ILE A 69 3.33 1.74 -5.74
C ILE A 69 4.30 0.61 -5.36
N LYS A 70 4.18 -0.56 -5.98
CA LYS A 70 5.10 -1.69 -5.75
C LYS A 70 6.51 -1.38 -6.24
N GLU A 71 6.64 -0.75 -7.42
CA GLU A 71 7.91 -0.25 -7.93
C GLU A 71 8.51 0.80 -6.99
N LEU A 72 7.72 1.79 -6.55
CA LEU A 72 8.15 2.79 -5.57
C LEU A 72 8.64 2.14 -4.27
N GLY A 73 7.95 1.09 -3.79
CA GLY A 73 8.36 0.31 -2.63
C GLY A 73 9.71 -0.42 -2.82
N LYS A 74 10.00 -0.92 -4.03
CA LYS A 74 11.33 -1.50 -4.36
C LYS A 74 12.42 -0.43 -4.36
N TYR A 75 12.15 0.75 -4.90
CA TYR A 75 13.09 1.88 -4.88
C TYR A 75 13.35 2.36 -3.45
N ALA A 76 12.33 2.51 -2.62
CA ALA A 76 12.48 2.84 -1.20
C ALA A 76 13.35 1.81 -0.46
N ARG A 77 13.13 0.51 -0.67
CA ARG A 77 13.98 -0.56 -0.13
C ARG A 77 15.43 -0.45 -0.64
N THR A 78 15.61 -0.06 -1.89
CA THR A 78 16.94 0.11 -2.49
C THR A 78 17.66 1.33 -1.93
N LEU A 79 16.96 2.43 -1.68
CA LEU A 79 17.50 3.62 -1.01
C LEU A 79 17.89 3.32 0.44
N ILE A 80 17.05 2.58 1.17
CA ILE A 80 17.38 2.04 2.50
C ILE A 80 18.60 1.12 2.40
N LYS A 81 18.67 0.27 1.37
CA LYS A 81 19.84 -0.57 1.09
C LYS A 81 21.09 0.24 0.72
N LYS A 82 20.96 1.40 0.09
CA LYS A 82 22.09 2.27 -0.26
C LYS A 82 22.63 3.04 0.96
N GLN A 83 21.88 3.12 2.07
CA GLN A 83 22.39 3.45 3.42
C GLN A 83 23.00 2.24 4.16
N VAL A 84 23.00 1.03 3.58
CA VAL A 84 23.59 -0.18 4.20
C VAL A 84 25.10 -0.07 4.43
N PRO A 85 25.93 0.59 3.60
CA PRO A 85 27.35 0.74 3.90
C PRO A 85 27.58 1.42 5.25
N GLN A 86 26.86 2.50 5.53
CA GLN A 86 26.96 3.22 6.81
C GLN A 86 26.50 2.35 7.99
N ASN A 87 25.35 1.67 7.86
CA ASN A 87 24.82 0.82 8.93
C ASN A 87 25.64 -0.44 9.18
N TYR A 88 26.26 -1.00 8.13
CA TYR A 88 27.20 -2.12 8.26
C TYR A 88 28.48 -1.68 8.98
N LEU A 89 29.02 -0.51 8.65
CA LEU A 89 30.18 0.08 9.31
C LEU A 89 29.87 0.39 10.79
N ARG A 90 28.71 0.98 11.08
CA ARG A 90 28.21 1.20 12.47
C ARG A 90 28.13 -0.11 13.26
N LYS A 91 27.60 -1.19 12.69
CA LYS A 91 27.59 -2.51 13.35
C LYS A 91 28.99 -3.09 13.56
N LYS A 92 29.94 -2.81 12.66
CA LYS A 92 31.34 -3.23 12.80
C LYS A 92 32.11 -2.42 13.85
N ILE A 93 31.76 -1.15 14.06
CA ILE A 93 32.26 -0.29 15.14
C ILE A 93 31.85 -0.84 16.50
N GLU A 94 30.59 -1.26 16.63
CA GLU A 94 30.03 -1.83 17.87
C GLU A 94 30.63 -3.20 18.21
N ALA A 95 30.96 -4.01 17.21
CA ALA A 95 31.47 -5.37 17.38
C ALA A 95 33.00 -5.49 17.46
N THR A 96 33.75 -4.38 17.50
CA THR A 96 35.21 -4.39 17.48
C THR A 96 35.79 -3.76 18.75
N ASP A 97 36.73 -4.45 19.40
CA ASP A 97 37.45 -3.93 20.58
C ASP A 97 38.68 -3.07 20.18
N SER A 98 39.00 -3.01 18.89
CA SER A 98 40.15 -2.26 18.38
C SER A 98 39.81 -0.78 18.19
N THR A 99 40.47 0.07 18.98
CA THR A 99 40.33 1.54 18.94
C THR A 99 40.64 2.15 17.56
N ILE A 100 41.66 1.62 16.87
CA ILE A 100 42.07 2.09 15.54
C ILE A 100 41.03 1.74 14.47
N LYS A 101 40.49 0.52 14.50
CA LYS A 101 39.44 0.11 13.55
C LYS A 101 38.16 0.91 13.78
N LYS A 102 37.87 1.21 15.05
CA LYS A 102 36.73 2.02 15.45
C LYS A 102 36.80 3.43 14.87
N SER A 103 37.93 4.13 15.05
CA SER A 103 38.10 5.48 14.48
C SER A 103 38.02 5.49 12.95
N LEU A 104 38.66 4.53 12.29
CA LEU A 104 38.61 4.42 10.82
C LEU A 104 37.19 4.20 10.29
N PHE A 105 36.40 3.36 10.95
CA PHE A 105 35.02 3.13 10.54
C PHE A 105 34.13 4.36 10.83
N GLU A 106 34.34 5.08 11.93
CA GLU A 106 33.64 6.35 12.21
C GLU A 106 33.94 7.41 11.14
N ASP A 107 35.21 7.57 10.76
CA ASP A 107 35.62 8.51 9.71
C ASP A 107 34.99 8.15 8.36
N LEU A 108 34.94 6.85 8.02
CA LEU A 108 34.28 6.36 6.82
C LEU A 108 32.77 6.59 6.84
N VAL A 109 32.11 6.43 7.99
CA VAL A 109 30.68 6.70 8.13
C VAL A 109 30.40 8.19 7.95
N SER A 110 31.19 9.06 8.58
CA SER A 110 31.09 10.52 8.46
C SER A 110 31.29 11.00 7.01
N LEU A 111 32.31 10.47 6.33
CA LEU A 111 32.54 10.74 4.91
C LEU A 111 31.33 10.32 4.06
N LEU A 112 30.81 9.11 4.27
CA LEU A 112 29.66 8.59 3.52
C LEU A 112 28.38 9.39 3.80
N ASP A 113 28.20 9.91 5.02
CA ASP A 113 27.07 10.78 5.38
C ASP A 113 27.19 12.17 4.74
N SER A 114 28.41 12.69 4.52
CA SER A 114 28.66 13.98 3.87
C SER A 114 28.40 14.00 2.35
N ILE A 115 28.33 12.82 1.73
CA ILE A 115 28.12 12.66 0.27
C ILE A 115 26.61 12.70 -0.08
N LYS A 116 25.74 12.77 0.92
CA LYS A 116 24.28 12.69 0.79
C LYS A 116 23.62 14.07 0.92
#